data_AF-A0A7C5KRG3-F1
#
_entry.id   AF-A0A7C5KRG3-F1
#
_cell.length_a   1.000
_cell.length_b   1.000
_cell.length_c   1.000
_cell.angle_alpha   90.00
_cell.angle_beta   90.00
_cell.angle_gamma   90.00
#
_symmetry.space_group_name_H-M   'P 1'
#
loop_
_entity.id
_entity.type
_entity.pdbx_description
1 polymer ?
#
loop_
_entity_poly.entity_id
_entity_poly.type
_entity_poly.pdbx_seq_one_letter_code
_entity_poly.pdbx_strand_id
1 'polypeptide(L)'
;MMKFVNGFLVLCLLVSAWLVYRLEHSIKTDERRIVAIKKDIRRERETLGLLDTEWAILTRPERIERLARAHLGMAPATADQIVAADDLAARLPERPAIDPARTSGDPIADMLKGLGR
;
A
#
# COMPACT_ATOMS: atom_id res chain seq x y z
N MET A 1 69.44 22.72 17.23
CA MET A 1 68.37 22.98 16.24
C MET A 1 67.91 21.71 15.51
N MET A 2 68.79 20.91 14.90
CA MET A 2 68.43 19.67 14.16
C MET A 2 67.63 18.62 14.95
N LYS A 3 67.88 18.46 16.26
CA LYS A 3 67.18 17.48 17.11
C LYS A 3 65.69 17.81 17.31
N PHE A 4 65.32 19.09 17.30
CA PHE A 4 63.93 19.54 17.40
C PHE A 4 63.16 19.24 16.11
N VAL A 5 63.79 19.48 14.95
CA VAL A 5 63.21 19.15 13.63
C VAL A 5 62.99 17.65 13.51
N ASN A 6 63.96 16.83 13.94
CA ASN A 6 63.81 15.38 13.93
C ASN A 6 62.70 14.89 14.89
N GLY A 7 62.60 15.48 16.08
CA GLY A 7 61.51 15.18 17.03
C GLY A 7 60.13 15.53 16.46
N PHE A 8 60.01 16.67 15.77
CA PHE A 8 58.78 17.07 15.09
C PHE A 8 58.40 16.11 13.95
N LEU A 9 59.38 15.67 13.15
CA LEU A 9 59.16 14.68 12.09
C LEU A 9 58.64 13.34 12.64
N VAL A 10 59.24 12.85 13.72
CA VAL A 10 58.78 11.62 14.40
C VAL A 10 57.37 11.80 14.96
N LEU A 11 57.07 12.96 15.55
CA LEU A 11 55.73 13.26 16.05
C LEU A 11 54.68 13.29 14.92
N CYS A 12 54.97 13.96 13.81
CA CYS A 12 54.10 13.95 12.62
C CYS A 12 53.87 12.54 12.09
N LEU A 13 54.90 11.69 12.08
CA LEU A 13 54.79 10.31 11.60
C LEU A 13 53.90 9.47 12.52
N LEU A 14 54.04 9.62 13.84
CA LEU A 14 53.18 8.96 14.83
C LEU A 14 51.72 9.41 14.74
N VAL A 15 51.48 10.72 14.58
CA VAL A 15 50.13 11.28 14.42
C VAL A 15 49.49 10.79 13.12
N SER A 16 50.25 10.74 12.02
CA SER A 16 49.77 10.21 10.74
C SER A 16 49.39 8.73 10.84
N ALA A 17 50.27 7.90 11.45
CA ALA A 17 49.98 6.48 11.69
C ALA A 17 48.73 6.28 12.56
N TRP A 18 48.57 7.10 13.60
CA TRP A 18 47.40 7.07 14.46
C TRP A 18 46.12 7.50 13.73
N LEU A 19 46.17 8.55 12.91
CA LEU A 19 45.04 9.04 12.13
C LEU A 19 44.54 8.00 11.12
N VAL A 20 45.47 7.34 10.39
CA VAL A 20 45.16 6.25 9.46
C VAL A 20 44.51 5.08 10.19
N TYR A 21 45.03 4.69 11.35
CA TYR A 21 44.46 3.63 12.16
C TYR A 21 43.05 3.97 12.68
N ARG A 22 42.83 5.22 13.06
CA ARG A 22 41.51 5.73 13.51
C ARG A 22 40.51 5.78 12.36
N LEU A 23 40.94 6.15 11.15
CA LEU A 23 40.10 6.22 9.97
C LEU A 23 39.62 4.83 9.52
N GLU A 24 40.50 3.84 9.56
CA GLU A 24 40.17 2.43 9.28
C GLU A 24 39.09 1.88 10.24
N HIS A 25 39.03 2.39 11.48
CA HIS A 25 38.09 1.91 12.49
C HIS A 25 36.66 2.45 12.31
N SER A 26 36.47 3.57 11.62
CA SER A 26 35.13 4.15 11.39
C SER A 26 34.34 3.41 10.32
N ILE A 27 34.99 2.65 9.42
CA ILE A 27 34.33 2.02 8.27
C ILE A 27 33.73 0.64 8.64
N LYS A 28 34.26 -0.05 9.67
CA LYS A 28 33.82 -1.41 10.03
C LYS A 28 32.49 -1.46 10.81
N THR A 29 31.97 -0.33 11.26
CA THR A 29 30.67 -0.26 11.96
C THR A 29 29.49 -0.05 11.02
N ASP A 30 29.73 0.61 9.88
CA ASP A 30 28.65 0.93 8.93
C ASP A 30 28.33 -0.25 8.01
N GLU A 31 29.31 -1.09 7.68
CA GLU A 31 29.10 -2.28 6.87
C GLU A 31 28.23 -3.32 7.59
N ARG A 32 28.39 -3.46 8.92
CA ARG A 32 27.55 -4.36 9.73
C ARG A 32 26.09 -3.90 9.81
N ARG A 33 25.83 -2.59 9.83
CA ARG A 33 24.47 -2.04 9.82
C ARG A 33 23.78 -2.25 8.47
N ILE A 34 24.49 -2.06 7.37
CA ILE A 34 23.95 -2.29 6.02
C ILE A 34 23.60 -3.77 5.82
N VAL A 35 24.46 -4.70 6.29
CA VAL A 35 24.20 -6.14 6.19
C VAL A 35 23.00 -6.56 7.06
N ALA A 36 22.88 -6.03 8.28
CA ALA A 36 21.74 -6.30 9.15
C ALA A 36 20.41 -5.81 8.53
N ILE A 37 20.38 -4.56 8.07
CA ILE A 37 19.17 -3.98 7.43
C ILE A 37 18.79 -4.74 6.15
N LYS A 38 19.77 -5.12 5.31
CA LYS A 38 19.49 -5.94 4.12
C LYS A 38 18.95 -7.32 4.46
N LYS A 39 19.36 -7.91 5.59
CA LYS A 39 18.84 -9.20 6.08
C LYS A 39 17.40 -9.06 6.58
N ASP A 40 17.09 -7.99 7.29
CA ASP A 40 15.74 -7.73 7.79
C ASP A 40 14.76 -7.45 6.64
N ILE A 41 15.16 -6.66 5.63
CA ILE A 41 14.37 -6.43 4.41
C ILE A 41 14.07 -7.74 3.67
N ARG A 42 15.01 -8.69 3.64
CA ARG A 42 14.81 -9.98 2.97
C ARG A 42 13.75 -10.83 3.68
N ARG A 43 13.79 -10.89 5.00
CA ARG A 43 12.80 -11.60 5.82
C ARG A 43 11.39 -11.01 5.66
N GLU A 44 11.28 -9.69 5.64
CA GLU A 44 9.99 -9.02 5.45
C GLU A 44 9.41 -9.33 4.05
N ARG A 45 10.26 -9.33 3.01
CA ARG A 45 9.84 -9.70 1.64
C ARG A 45 9.38 -11.14 1.50
N GLU A 46 9.99 -12.08 2.21
CA GLU A 46 9.54 -13.49 2.25
C GLU A 46 8.14 -13.60 2.88
N THR A 47 7.87 -12.78 3.90
CA THR A 47 6.58 -12.73 4.59
C THR A 47 5.50 -12.09 3.71
N LEU A 48 5.86 -11.04 2.96
CA LEU A 48 4.99 -10.43 1.95
C LEU A 48 4.65 -11.40 0.79
N GLY A 49 5.59 -12.23 0.36
CA GLY A 49 5.31 -13.22 -0.69
C GLY A 49 4.29 -14.28 -0.26
N LEU A 50 4.32 -14.68 1.01
CA LEU A 50 3.30 -15.56 1.58
C LEU A 50 1.93 -14.87 1.61
N LEU A 51 1.90 -13.62 2.06
CA LEU A 51 0.65 -12.86 2.21
C LEU A 51 -0.01 -12.52 0.87
N ASP A 52 0.79 -12.23 -0.16
CA ASP A 52 0.30 -12.01 -1.53
C ASP A 52 -0.31 -13.30 -2.12
N THR A 53 0.29 -14.45 -1.79
CA THR A 53 -0.27 -15.76 -2.16
C THR A 53 -1.62 -16.00 -1.50
N GLU A 54 -1.76 -15.68 -0.21
CA GLU A 54 -3.03 -15.76 0.51
C GLU A 54 -4.06 -14.77 -0.05
N TRP A 55 -3.66 -13.54 -0.37
CA TRP A 55 -4.50 -12.54 -1.01
C TRP A 55 -5.00 -12.98 -2.39
N ALA A 56 -4.13 -13.60 -3.18
CA ALA A 56 -4.49 -14.17 -4.47
C ALA A 56 -5.52 -15.31 -4.34
N ILE A 57 -5.50 -16.07 -3.24
CA ILE A 57 -6.51 -17.10 -2.94
C ILE A 57 -7.84 -16.47 -2.52
N LEU A 58 -7.80 -15.44 -1.68
CA LEU A 58 -9.01 -14.82 -1.14
C LEU A 58 -9.77 -14.00 -2.19
N THR A 59 -9.03 -13.41 -3.12
CA THR A 59 -9.54 -12.48 -4.17
C THR A 59 -9.81 -13.19 -5.50
N ARG A 60 -9.83 -14.53 -5.53
CA ARG A 60 -10.13 -15.28 -6.76
C ARG A 60 -11.48 -14.84 -7.35
N PRO A 61 -11.52 -14.31 -8.57
CA PRO A 61 -12.74 -13.73 -9.16
C PRO A 61 -13.85 -14.79 -9.27
N GLU A 62 -13.50 -16.05 -9.52
CA GLU A 62 -14.46 -17.16 -9.63
C GLU A 62 -15.20 -17.42 -8.31
N ARG A 63 -14.52 -17.23 -7.16
CA ARG A 63 -15.13 -17.40 -5.84
C ARG A 63 -16.09 -16.25 -5.53
N ILE A 64 -15.70 -15.03 -5.89
CA ILE A 64 -16.54 -13.83 -5.72
C ILE A 64 -17.77 -13.94 -6.60
N GLU A 65 -17.63 -14.36 -7.86
CA GLU A 65 -18.76 -14.56 -8.78
C GLU A 65 -19.75 -15.60 -8.24
N ARG A 66 -19.24 -16.73 -7.72
CA ARG A 66 -20.10 -17.78 -7.14
C ARG A 66 -20.86 -17.29 -5.92
N LEU A 67 -20.22 -16.53 -5.03
CA LEU A 67 -20.86 -15.95 -3.84
C LEU A 67 -21.90 -14.90 -4.22
N ALA A 68 -21.58 -14.03 -5.19
CA ALA A 68 -22.50 -13.02 -5.70
C ALA A 68 -23.74 -13.65 -6.34
N ARG A 69 -23.56 -14.73 -7.10
CA ARG A 69 -24.66 -15.49 -7.69
C ARG A 69 -25.53 -16.17 -6.64
N ALA A 70 -24.91 -16.80 -5.64
CA ALA A 70 -25.62 -17.57 -4.62
C ALA A 70 -26.40 -16.70 -3.62
N HIS A 71 -25.88 -15.53 -3.27
CA HIS A 71 -26.45 -14.70 -2.19
C HIS A 71 -27.04 -13.37 -2.64
N LEU A 72 -26.60 -12.81 -3.78
CA LEU A 72 -27.09 -11.52 -4.28
C LEU A 72 -27.94 -11.64 -5.56
N GLY A 73 -28.15 -12.86 -6.09
CA GLY A 73 -28.90 -13.06 -7.33
C GLY A 73 -28.28 -12.40 -8.56
N MET A 74 -26.99 -12.05 -8.50
CA MET A 74 -26.30 -11.37 -9.57
C MET A 74 -25.93 -12.33 -10.70
N ALA A 75 -26.07 -11.87 -11.94
CA ALA A 75 -25.59 -12.54 -13.14
C ALA A 75 -24.15 -12.09 -13.47
N PRO A 76 -23.34 -12.91 -14.15
CA PRO A 76 -22.02 -12.48 -14.62
C PRO A 76 -22.15 -11.22 -15.47
N ALA A 77 -21.22 -10.28 -15.28
CA ALA A 77 -21.17 -9.07 -16.08
C ALA A 77 -21.04 -9.45 -17.56
N THR A 78 -21.98 -9.01 -18.37
CA THR A 78 -21.94 -9.25 -19.82
C THR A 78 -21.03 -8.21 -20.47
N ALA A 79 -20.35 -8.56 -21.56
CA ALA A 79 -19.44 -7.64 -22.25
C ALA A 79 -20.13 -6.33 -22.67
N ASP A 80 -21.44 -6.37 -22.92
CA ASP A 80 -22.25 -5.21 -23.29
C ASP A 80 -22.50 -4.21 -22.12
N GLN A 81 -22.29 -4.66 -20.88
CA GLN A 81 -22.39 -3.83 -19.66
C GLN A 81 -21.07 -3.12 -19.31
N ILE A 82 -19.96 -3.50 -19.96
CA ILE A 82 -18.64 -2.90 -19.76
C ILE A 82 -18.46 -1.82 -20.82
N VAL A 83 -18.68 -0.56 -20.43
CA VAL A 83 -18.56 0.59 -21.33
C VAL A 83 -17.45 1.52 -20.84
N ALA A 84 -16.75 2.16 -21.78
CA ALA A 84 -15.83 3.24 -21.45
C ALA A 84 -16.59 4.38 -20.77
N ALA A 85 -15.93 5.09 -19.85
CA ALA A 85 -16.57 6.18 -19.09
C ALA A 85 -17.16 7.26 -20.00
N ASP A 86 -16.51 7.53 -21.14
CA ASP A 86 -16.94 8.51 -22.14
C ASP A 86 -18.24 8.10 -22.86
N ASP A 87 -18.49 6.79 -23.00
CA ASP A 87 -19.67 6.22 -23.68
C ASP A 87 -20.84 5.93 -22.73
N LEU A 88 -20.63 6.11 -21.42
CA LEU A 88 -21.63 5.78 -20.40
C LEU A 88 -22.91 6.60 -20.60
N ALA A 89 -22.78 7.91 -20.86
CA ALA A 89 -23.92 8.82 -21.03
C ALA A 89 -24.87 8.40 -22.17
N ALA A 90 -24.35 7.75 -23.23
CA ALA A 90 -25.13 7.30 -24.37
C ALA A 90 -25.90 5.99 -24.11
N ARG A 91 -25.50 5.23 -23.09
CA ARG A 91 -26.11 3.93 -22.74
C ARG A 91 -27.00 3.96 -21.51
N LEU A 92 -27.09 5.08 -20.80
CA LEU A 92 -28.04 5.19 -19.68
C LEU A 92 -29.48 5.16 -20.19
N PRO A 93 -30.37 4.29 -19.67
CA PRO A 93 -31.79 4.39 -19.95
C PRO A 93 -32.33 5.72 -19.42
N GLU A 94 -33.35 6.27 -20.07
CA GLU A 94 -34.08 7.43 -19.54
C GLU A 94 -34.53 7.14 -18.11
N ARG A 95 -34.18 8.05 -17.19
CA ARG A 95 -34.55 7.95 -15.79
C ARG A 95 -36.08 7.72 -15.73
N PRO A 96 -36.56 6.62 -15.13
CA PRO A 96 -37.98 6.36 -15.08
C PRO A 96 -38.68 7.55 -14.45
N ALA A 97 -39.70 8.07 -15.14
CA ALA A 97 -40.56 9.12 -14.60
C ALA A 97 -41.12 8.60 -13.28
N ILE A 98 -40.83 9.32 -12.20
CA ILE A 98 -41.40 9.02 -10.89
C ILE A 98 -42.90 9.24 -11.04
N ASP A 99 -43.68 8.17 -11.08
CA ASP A 99 -45.13 8.23 -11.10
C ASP A 99 -45.61 8.76 -9.73
N PRO A 100 -46.09 10.01 -9.64
CA PRO A 100 -46.52 10.58 -8.36
C PRO A 100 -47.71 9.83 -7.76
N ALA A 101 -48.44 9.02 -8.54
CA ALA A 101 -49.54 8.20 -8.04
C ALA A 101 -49.05 6.91 -7.33
N ARG A 102 -47.84 6.41 -7.64
CA ARG A 102 -47.22 5.28 -6.93
C ARG A 102 -46.44 5.73 -5.69
N THR A 103 -46.16 7.02 -5.57
CA THR A 103 -45.65 7.71 -4.36
C THR A 103 -46.80 8.17 -3.43
N SER A 104 -48.01 7.62 -3.57
CA SER A 104 -49.17 7.93 -2.70
C SER A 104 -49.13 7.26 -1.32
N GLY A 105 -47.94 7.07 -0.76
CA GLY A 105 -47.78 6.47 0.56
C GLY A 105 -46.31 6.36 0.86
N ASP A 106 -45.65 7.49 1.06
CA ASP A 106 -44.31 7.51 1.61
C ASP A 106 -44.43 7.11 3.09
N PRO A 107 -44.10 5.85 3.47
CA PRO A 107 -44.33 5.37 4.83
C PRO A 107 -43.48 6.16 5.84
N ILE A 108 -42.39 6.78 5.38
CA ILE A 108 -41.51 7.61 6.20
C ILE A 108 -42.20 8.95 6.55
N ALA A 109 -42.94 9.53 5.61
CA ALA A 109 -43.71 10.76 5.86
C ALA A 109 -44.84 10.54 6.86
N ASP A 110 -45.52 9.39 6.80
CA ASP A 110 -46.56 9.02 7.78
C ASP A 110 -45.98 8.75 9.18
N MET A 111 -44.80 8.14 9.27
CA MET A 111 -44.12 7.92 10.55
C MET A 111 -43.65 9.22 11.20
N LEU A 112 -43.17 10.20 10.42
CA LEU A 112 -42.76 11.51 10.94
C LEU A 112 -43.94 12.33 11.46
N LYS A 113 -45.11 12.19 10.82
CA LYS A 113 -46.34 12.87 11.25
C LYS A 113 -46.88 12.32 12.57
N GLY A 114 -46.60 11.06 12.89
CA GLY A 114 -46.94 10.41 14.16
C GLY A 114 -46.07 10.85 15.35
N LEU A 115 -44.88 11.42 15.11
CA LEU A 115 -43.94 11.84 16.17
C LEU A 115 -44.08 13.32 16.57
N GLY A 116 -44.90 14.08 15.84
CA GLY A 116 -45.04 15.53 15.98
C GLY A 116 -46.23 15.99 16.81
N ARG A 117 -46.72 15.18 17.76
CA ARG A 117 -47.78 15.58 18.70
C ARG A 117 -47.39 15.30 20.15
#